data_AF-A0A5K8AH16-F1
#
_entry.id   AF-A0A5K8AH16-F1
#
_cell.length_a   1.000
_cell.length_b   1.000
_cell.length_c   1.000
_cell.angle_alpha   90.00
_cell.angle_beta   90.00
_cell.angle_gamma   90.00
#
_symmetry.space_group_name_H-M   'P 1'
#
loop_
_entity.id
_entity.type
_entity.pdbx_description
1 polymer ?
#
loop_
_entity_poly.entity_id
_entity_poly.type
_entity_poly.pdbx_seq_one_letter_code
_entity_poly.pdbx_strand_id
1 'polypeptide(L)'
;MTNQNLPQHFRFISPIIQVLRSLGGSGRSSEVTDLVIERLNISEDELEDLLQSGQSRIKNQIHWARMVLVKIGFIDSSQRGVWSLTEKGFNTDLSKDDLLSLYHNRRQWMGIGDRKQKKEVELTAQEITDDVENDNLQESIDYKADMVEHLSREKPIHTQKTWANNFHRAFG
;
A
#
# COMPACT_ATOMS: atom_id res chain seq x y z
N MET A 1 -20.14 -10.32 31.12
CA MET A 1 -19.02 -9.67 30.41
C MET A 1 -19.10 -10.10 28.97
N THR A 2 -19.50 -9.22 28.05
CA THR A 2 -19.63 -9.60 26.63
C THR A 2 -18.23 -9.75 26.04
N ASN A 3 -17.84 -10.97 25.68
CA ASN A 3 -16.69 -11.24 24.81
C ASN A 3 -16.99 -10.65 23.42
N GLN A 4 -16.70 -9.35 23.25
CA GLN A 4 -16.84 -8.69 21.95
C GLN A 4 -15.60 -9.02 21.13
N ASN A 5 -15.75 -9.98 20.21
CA ASN A 5 -14.69 -10.39 19.31
C ASN A 5 -14.52 -9.33 18.20
N LEU A 6 -13.43 -8.56 18.26
CA LEU A 6 -13.07 -7.62 17.20
C LEU A 6 -12.50 -8.37 16.00
N PRO A 7 -12.68 -7.86 14.77
CA PRO A 7 -11.98 -8.41 13.61
C PRO A 7 -10.46 -8.37 13.81
N GLN A 8 -9.74 -9.40 13.35
CA GLN A 8 -8.30 -9.51 13.60
C GLN A 8 -7.51 -8.29 13.11
N HIS A 9 -7.90 -7.67 11.99
CA HIS A 9 -7.22 -6.48 11.47
C HIS A 9 -7.31 -5.26 12.39
N PHE A 10 -8.27 -5.21 13.33
CA PHE A 10 -8.36 -4.08 14.28
C PHE A 10 -7.15 -3.99 15.20
N ARG A 11 -6.38 -5.08 15.39
CA ARG A 11 -5.15 -5.05 16.19
C ARG A 11 -4.08 -4.13 15.62
N PHE A 12 -4.12 -3.82 14.32
CA PHE A 12 -3.13 -2.98 13.63
C PHE A 12 -3.51 -1.50 13.60
N ILE A 13 -4.74 -1.13 13.95
CA ILE A 13 -5.22 0.25 13.85
C ILE A 13 -4.37 1.20 14.71
N SER A 14 -4.22 0.90 16.00
CA SER A 14 -3.41 1.75 16.90
C SER A 14 -1.90 1.70 16.55
N PRO A 15 -1.29 0.53 16.27
CA PRO A 15 0.10 0.45 15.81
C PRO A 15 0.43 1.30 14.58
N ILE A 16 -0.44 1.32 13.56
CA ILE A 16 -0.23 2.15 12.36
C ILE A 16 -0.15 3.64 12.71
N ILE A 17 -1.06 4.13 13.57
CA ILE A 17 -1.03 5.54 14.02
C ILE A 17 0.27 5.83 14.76
N GLN A 18 0.70 4.93 15.65
CA GLN A 18 1.91 5.10 16.43
C GLN A 18 3.17 5.13 15.55
N VAL A 19 3.27 4.22 14.57
CA VAL A 19 4.38 4.19 13.61
C VAL A 19 4.41 5.47 12.79
N LEU A 20 3.28 5.89 12.21
CA LEU A 20 3.22 7.14 11.45
C LEU A 20 3.60 8.35 12.30
N ARG A 21 3.19 8.40 13.57
CA ARG A 21 3.59 9.47 14.50
C ARG A 21 5.11 9.45 14.75
N SER A 22 5.71 8.27 14.90
CA SER A 22 7.18 8.15 15.06
C SER A 22 7.97 8.58 13.82
N LEU A 23 7.38 8.43 12.62
CA LEU A 23 7.95 8.91 11.35
C LEU A 23 7.72 10.41 11.10
N GLY A 24 7.15 11.15 12.05
CA GLY A 24 6.87 12.58 11.89
C GLY A 24 5.53 12.89 11.21
N GLY A 25 4.62 11.91 11.12
CA GLY A 25 3.26 12.08 10.63
C GLY A 25 3.00 11.50 9.24
N SER A 26 4.03 11.05 8.52
CA SER A 26 3.88 10.44 7.20
C SER A 26 4.96 9.39 6.94
N GLY A 27 4.65 8.36 6.15
CA GLY A 27 5.61 7.32 5.77
C GLY A 27 5.21 6.58 4.49
N ARG A 28 6.18 5.89 3.88
CA ARG A 28 5.89 5.00 2.75
C ARG A 28 5.10 3.78 3.23
N SER A 29 4.21 3.27 2.38
CA SER A 29 3.36 2.13 2.74
C SER A 29 4.13 0.87 3.14
N SER A 30 5.22 0.57 2.44
CA SER A 30 6.12 -0.55 2.75
C SER A 30 6.80 -0.34 4.11
N GLU A 31 7.48 0.77 4.27
CA GLU A 31 8.16 1.16 5.52
C GLU A 31 7.22 1.13 6.73
N VAL A 32 6.02 1.69 6.61
CA VAL A 32 5.03 1.67 7.69
C VAL A 32 4.58 0.25 8.00
N THR A 33 4.41 -0.60 6.97
CA THR A 33 4.02 -2.01 7.16
C THR A 33 5.11 -2.77 7.90
N ASP A 34 6.37 -2.62 7.50
CA ASP A 34 7.51 -3.31 8.10
C ASP A 34 7.71 -2.88 9.56
N LEU A 35 7.64 -1.57 9.83
CA LEU A 35 7.73 -1.03 11.19
C LEU A 35 6.55 -1.47 12.08
N VAL A 36 5.35 -1.67 11.52
CA VAL A 36 4.20 -2.21 12.27
C VAL A 36 4.44 -3.69 12.62
N ILE A 37 4.98 -4.48 11.70
CA ILE A 37 5.33 -5.88 11.91
C ILE A 37 6.39 -6.00 13.02
N GLU A 38 7.47 -5.21 12.92
CA GLU A 38 8.54 -5.15 13.92
C GLU A 38 8.01 -4.72 15.29
N ARG A 39 7.20 -3.64 15.33
CA ARG A 39 6.63 -3.11 16.58
C ARG A 39 5.75 -4.12 17.32
N LEU A 40 5.03 -4.97 16.58
CA LEU A 40 4.18 -6.01 17.14
C LEU A 40 4.93 -7.31 17.41
N ASN A 41 6.22 -7.39 17.05
CA ASN A 41 7.06 -8.57 17.18
C ASN A 41 6.38 -9.82 16.59
N ILE A 42 5.81 -9.66 15.39
CA ILE A 42 5.16 -10.74 14.66
C ILE A 42 6.22 -11.75 14.26
N SER A 43 5.99 -13.03 14.55
CA SER A 43 6.92 -14.10 14.20
C SER A 43 6.95 -14.37 12.71
N GLU A 44 8.08 -14.88 12.21
CA GLU A 44 8.22 -15.29 10.80
C GLU A 44 7.11 -16.30 10.41
N ASP A 45 6.83 -17.29 11.26
CA ASP A 45 5.75 -18.27 11.04
C ASP A 45 4.37 -17.62 10.82
N GLU A 46 4.10 -16.48 11.47
CA GLU A 46 2.83 -15.76 11.32
C GLU A 46 2.85 -14.87 10.06
N LEU A 47 4.02 -14.36 9.68
CA LEU A 47 4.21 -13.58 8.46
C LEU A 47 4.12 -14.45 7.19
N GLU A 48 4.64 -15.67 7.27
CA GLU A 48 4.60 -16.73 6.26
C GLU A 48 3.22 -17.40 6.13
N ASP A 49 2.27 -17.13 7.03
CA ASP A 49 0.89 -17.58 6.85
C ASP A 49 0.24 -16.85 5.66
N LEU A 50 0.04 -17.59 4.58
CA LEU A 50 -0.51 -17.09 3.33
C LEU A 50 -2.02 -17.34 3.24
N LEU A 51 -2.70 -16.42 2.55
CA LEU A 51 -4.06 -16.64 2.07
C LEU A 51 -4.06 -17.66 0.92
N GLN A 52 -5.26 -18.14 0.57
CA GLN A 52 -5.44 -18.99 -0.62
C GLN A 52 -4.95 -18.34 -1.93
N SER A 53 -4.86 -17.02 -1.96
CA SER A 53 -4.31 -16.24 -3.08
C SER A 53 -2.77 -16.19 -3.12
N GLY A 54 -2.07 -16.70 -2.10
CA GLY A 54 -0.62 -16.60 -1.98
C GLY A 54 -0.11 -15.31 -1.32
N GLN A 55 -0.98 -14.37 -0.99
CA GLN A 55 -0.61 -13.14 -0.27
C GLN A 55 -0.46 -13.37 1.24
N SER A 56 0.50 -12.69 1.88
CA SER A 56 0.65 -12.72 3.35
C SER A 56 -0.61 -12.23 4.06
N ARG A 57 -1.13 -13.03 4.99
CA ARG A 57 -2.32 -12.70 5.78
C ARG A 57 -2.10 -11.42 6.58
N ILE A 58 -0.91 -11.25 7.16
CA ILE A 58 -0.56 -10.08 7.99
C ILE A 58 -0.55 -8.80 7.17
N LYS A 59 0.15 -8.80 6.03
CA LYS A 59 0.19 -7.64 5.14
C LYS A 59 -1.22 -7.25 4.67
N ASN A 60 -2.05 -8.23 4.32
CA ASN A 60 -3.46 -8.00 4.00
C ASN A 60 -4.24 -7.40 5.19
N GLN A 61 -4.07 -7.92 6.40
CA GLN A 61 -4.73 -7.37 7.60
C GLN A 61 -4.31 -5.91 7.90
N ILE A 62 -3.03 -5.58 7.73
CA ILE A 62 -2.53 -4.20 7.87
C ILE A 62 -3.18 -3.29 6.83
N HIS A 63 -3.29 -3.76 5.58
CA HIS A 63 -3.99 -3.02 4.53
C HIS A 63 -5.45 -2.72 4.91
N TRP A 64 -6.19 -3.72 5.41
CA TRP A 64 -7.56 -3.51 5.89
C TRP A 64 -7.66 -2.52 7.05
N ALA A 65 -6.71 -2.57 8.00
CA ALA A 65 -6.64 -1.61 9.10
C ALA A 65 -6.42 -0.18 8.58
N ARG A 66 -5.52 -0.01 7.59
CA ARG A 66 -5.32 1.27 6.91
C ARG A 66 -6.60 1.76 6.24
N MET A 67 -7.36 0.90 5.56
CA MET A 67 -8.63 1.30 4.95
C MET A 67 -9.63 1.82 5.98
N VAL A 68 -9.71 1.20 7.16
CA VAL A 68 -10.56 1.70 8.26
C VAL A 68 -10.12 3.10 8.68
N LEU A 69 -8.81 3.32 8.87
CA LEU A 69 -8.24 4.62 9.23
C LEU A 69 -8.54 5.72 8.20
N VAL A 70 -8.49 5.39 6.91
CA VAL A 70 -8.88 6.31 5.83
C VAL A 70 -10.36 6.65 5.91
N LYS A 71 -11.24 5.65 6.07
CA LYS A 71 -12.70 5.87 6.16
C LYS A 71 -13.13 6.73 7.35
N ILE A 72 -12.43 6.63 8.48
CA ILE A 72 -12.73 7.44 9.67
C ILE A 72 -12.01 8.81 9.67
N GLY A 73 -11.23 9.09 8.62
CA GLY A 73 -10.54 10.36 8.37
C GLY A 73 -9.28 10.56 9.19
N PHE A 74 -8.62 9.49 9.63
CA PHE A 74 -7.39 9.56 10.44
C PHE A 74 -6.13 9.51 9.58
N ILE A 75 -6.22 8.87 8.42
CA ILE A 75 -5.16 8.85 7.41
C ILE A 75 -5.67 9.53 6.16
N ASP A 76 -4.85 10.41 5.60
CA ASP A 76 -4.98 10.93 4.25
C ASP A 76 -4.23 10.03 3.26
N SER A 77 -4.82 9.84 2.08
CA SER A 77 -4.31 9.02 0.98
C SER A 77 -4.21 9.80 -0.33
N SER A 78 -4.02 11.11 -0.24
CA SER A 78 -3.88 12.01 -1.41
C SER A 78 -2.68 11.65 -2.30
N GLN A 79 -1.64 11.02 -1.75
CA GLN A 79 -0.45 10.60 -2.47
C GLN A 79 -0.36 9.07 -2.58
N ARG A 80 -0.11 8.57 -3.80
CA ARG A 80 0.06 7.12 -4.05
C ARG A 80 1.28 6.60 -3.27
N GLY A 81 1.11 5.47 -2.57
CA GLY A 81 2.19 4.81 -1.83
C GLY A 81 2.64 5.50 -0.54
N VAL A 82 2.06 6.66 -0.19
CA VAL A 82 2.38 7.40 1.03
C VAL A 82 1.16 7.46 1.94
N TRP A 83 1.36 7.21 3.22
CA TRP A 83 0.32 7.28 4.24
C TRP A 83 0.66 8.46 5.14
N SER A 84 -0.30 9.37 5.32
CA SER A 84 -0.11 10.57 6.14
C SER A 84 -1.21 10.67 7.17
N LEU A 85 -0.86 10.98 8.41
CA LEU A 85 -1.85 11.28 9.44
C LEU A 85 -2.52 12.62 9.14
N THR A 86 -3.83 12.67 9.28
CA THR A 86 -4.55 13.93 9.37
C THR A 86 -4.31 14.56 10.75
N GLU A 87 -4.66 15.83 10.92
CA GLU A 87 -4.64 16.48 12.24
C GLU A 87 -5.44 15.68 13.28
N LYS A 88 -6.59 15.12 12.87
CA LYS A 88 -7.42 14.24 13.72
C LYS A 88 -6.66 12.97 14.09
N GLY A 89 -6.04 12.30 13.12
CA GLY A 89 -5.26 11.09 13.37
C GLY A 89 -4.04 11.35 14.26
N PHE A 90 -3.37 12.49 14.08
CA PHE A 90 -2.20 12.87 14.86
C PHE A 90 -2.54 13.09 16.33
N ASN A 91 -3.67 13.71 16.62
CA ASN A 91 -4.12 14.05 17.98
C ASN A 91 -4.95 12.96 18.66
N THR A 92 -5.21 11.83 18.01
CA THR A 92 -6.01 10.74 18.59
C THR A 92 -5.11 9.71 19.28
N ASP A 93 -5.60 9.17 20.40
CA ASP A 93 -5.13 7.91 20.96
C ASP A 93 -6.32 6.95 21.03
N LEU A 94 -6.20 5.77 20.41
CA LEU A 94 -7.31 4.81 20.30
C LEU A 94 -7.18 3.73 21.37
N SER A 95 -8.06 3.79 22.36
CA SER A 95 -8.20 2.75 23.38
C SER A 95 -8.95 1.53 22.83
N LYS A 96 -8.95 0.43 23.59
CA LYS A 96 -9.74 -0.76 23.25
C LYS A 96 -11.25 -0.45 23.15
N ASP A 97 -11.75 0.43 24.01
CA ASP A 97 -13.16 0.82 24.01
C ASP A 97 -13.52 1.67 22.78
N ASP A 98 -12.57 2.48 22.29
CA ASP A 98 -12.73 3.23 21.03
C ASP A 98 -12.78 2.27 19.84
N LEU A 99 -11.91 1.25 19.80
CA LEU A 99 -11.93 0.23 18.76
C LEU A 99 -13.25 -0.57 18.75
N LEU A 100 -13.77 -0.91 19.93
CA LEU A 100 -15.10 -1.54 20.07
C LEU A 100 -16.20 -0.61 19.55
N SER A 101 -16.16 0.67 19.92
CA SER A 101 -17.12 1.68 19.46
C SER A 101 -17.08 1.85 17.94
N LEU A 102 -15.88 1.89 17.35
CA LEU A 102 -15.68 1.92 15.90
C LEU A 102 -16.29 0.68 15.24
N TYR A 103 -16.08 -0.51 15.80
CA TYR A 103 -16.64 -1.73 15.24
C TYR A 103 -18.18 -1.78 15.34
N HIS A 104 -18.77 -1.35 16.46
CA HIS A 104 -20.22 -1.30 16.62
C HIS A 104 -20.87 -0.28 15.69
N ASN A 105 -20.25 0.89 15.52
CA ASN A 105 -20.74 1.94 14.63
C ASN A 105 -20.33 1.77 13.16
N ARG A 106 -19.82 0.59 12.78
CA ARG A 106 -19.32 0.34 11.42
C ARG A 106 -20.28 0.63 10.29
N ARG A 107 -21.59 0.45 10.50
CA ARG A 107 -22.59 0.77 9.48
C ARG A 107 -22.64 2.27 9.14
N GLN A 108 -22.31 3.14 10.10
CA GLN A 108 -22.37 4.59 9.94
C GLN A 108 -21.20 5.09 9.08
N TRP A 109 -19.98 4.64 9.36
CA TRP A 109 -18.78 5.05 8.61
C TRP A 109 -18.45 4.19 7.39
N MET A 110 -19.01 2.98 7.28
CA MET A 110 -18.85 2.16 6.07
C MET A 110 -19.72 2.61 4.90
N GLY A 111 -20.75 3.43 5.14
CA GLY A 111 -21.65 3.95 4.11
C GLY A 111 -22.40 2.86 3.34
N ILE A 112 -23.63 2.54 3.73
CA ILE A 112 -24.49 1.60 2.97
C ILE A 112 -24.94 2.17 1.59
N GLY A 113 -24.53 3.39 1.22
CA GLY A 113 -24.95 4.09 0.00
C GLY A 113 -23.99 4.04 -1.21
N ASP A 114 -22.67 3.90 -1.01
CA ASP A 114 -21.70 3.97 -2.13
C ASP A 114 -21.46 2.61 -2.79
N ARG A 115 -22.53 2.07 -3.37
CA ARG A 115 -22.50 0.86 -4.21
C ARG A 115 -21.58 0.98 -5.45
N LYS A 116 -21.03 2.16 -5.76
CA LYS A 116 -20.09 2.36 -6.86
C LYS A 116 -18.64 1.98 -6.53
N GLN A 117 -18.18 2.08 -5.28
CA GLN A 117 -16.80 1.68 -4.93
C GLN A 117 -16.65 0.18 -4.66
N LYS A 118 -17.75 -0.57 -4.51
CA LYS A 118 -17.66 -2.02 -4.24
C LYS A 118 -17.05 -2.81 -5.40
N LYS A 119 -17.19 -2.32 -6.64
CA LYS A 119 -16.57 -2.96 -7.81
C LYS A 119 -15.08 -2.64 -7.90
N GLU A 120 -14.67 -1.42 -7.55
CA GLU A 120 -13.28 -0.98 -7.65
C GLU A 120 -12.42 -1.46 -6.47
N VAL A 121 -12.98 -1.55 -5.25
CA VAL A 121 -12.23 -2.03 -4.07
C VAL A 121 -11.98 -3.54 -4.09
N GLU A 122 -12.95 -4.31 -4.59
CA GLU A 122 -12.82 -5.77 -4.78
C GLU A 122 -11.92 -6.10 -5.98
N LEU A 123 -11.86 -5.22 -6.99
CA LEU A 123 -10.87 -5.28 -8.08
C LEU A 123 -9.47 -4.85 -7.61
N THR A 124 -9.33 -3.79 -6.79
CA THR A 124 -8.02 -3.39 -6.25
C THR A 124 -7.45 -4.41 -5.28
N ALA A 125 -8.26 -5.13 -4.49
CA ALA A 125 -7.73 -6.21 -3.65
C ALA A 125 -7.12 -7.36 -4.49
N GLN A 126 -7.61 -7.54 -5.72
CA GLN A 126 -7.08 -8.49 -6.70
C GLN A 126 -5.92 -7.90 -7.53
N GLU A 127 -5.87 -6.59 -7.77
CA GLU A 127 -4.81 -5.88 -8.52
C GLU A 127 -3.64 -5.37 -7.64
N ILE A 128 -3.77 -5.34 -6.30
CA ILE A 128 -2.67 -5.03 -5.37
C ILE A 128 -1.60 -6.15 -5.34
N THR A 129 -1.79 -7.25 -6.08
CA THR A 129 -0.70 -8.20 -6.36
C THR A 129 0.44 -7.59 -7.18
N ASP A 130 0.23 -6.48 -7.89
CA ASP A 130 1.27 -5.90 -8.77
C ASP A 130 2.10 -4.78 -8.11
N ASP A 131 1.77 -4.36 -6.88
CA ASP A 131 2.55 -3.34 -6.14
C ASP A 131 3.40 -3.92 -4.98
N VAL A 132 3.41 -5.26 -4.81
CA VAL A 132 4.29 -5.95 -3.83
C VAL A 132 5.51 -6.60 -4.52
N GLU A 133 5.61 -6.56 -5.85
CA GLU A 133 6.80 -7.01 -6.59
C GLU A 133 7.37 -5.89 -7.45
N ASN A 134 8.29 -5.10 -6.89
CA ASN A 134 9.63 -4.93 -7.48
C ASN A 134 10.53 -4.14 -6.51
N ASP A 135 10.91 -4.79 -5.41
CA ASP A 135 12.17 -4.47 -4.73
C ASP A 135 13.04 -5.72 -4.81
N ASN A 136 13.27 -6.20 -6.03
CA ASN A 136 14.33 -7.14 -6.31
C ASN A 136 15.66 -6.36 -6.25
N LEU A 137 16.17 -6.14 -5.04
CA LEU A 137 17.57 -5.79 -4.84
C LEU A 137 18.42 -7.04 -5.09
N GLN A 138 18.59 -7.39 -6.37
CA GLN A 138 19.61 -8.30 -6.83
C GLN A 138 20.27 -7.73 -8.09
N GLU A 139 21.24 -6.84 -7.89
CA GLU A 139 22.41 -6.65 -8.77
C GLU A 139 23.41 -5.77 -7.98
N SER A 140 24.34 -6.39 -7.25
CA SER A 140 25.61 -6.98 -7.69
C SER A 140 26.76 -6.05 -7.29
N ILE A 141 27.48 -6.48 -6.27
CA ILE A 141 28.82 -5.99 -5.97
C ILE A 141 29.71 -6.46 -7.13
N ASP A 142 30.15 -5.55 -8.01
CA ASP A 142 31.55 -5.50 -8.45
C ASP A 142 31.87 -4.29 -9.34
N TYR A 143 32.69 -3.37 -8.81
CA TYR A 143 33.15 -2.17 -9.52
C TYR A 143 34.46 -2.36 -10.31
N LYS A 144 34.93 -3.59 -10.58
CA LYS A 144 36.19 -3.81 -11.30
C LYS A 144 36.25 -5.12 -12.10
N ALA A 145 35.73 -5.10 -13.32
CA ALA A 145 36.32 -5.81 -14.47
C ALA A 145 35.63 -5.32 -15.75
N ASP A 146 36.40 -5.09 -16.81
CA ASP A 146 35.95 -4.78 -18.18
C ASP A 146 35.43 -3.37 -18.50
N MET A 147 36.27 -2.40 -18.15
CA MET A 147 36.70 -1.41 -19.14
C MET A 147 37.56 -2.12 -20.20
N VAL A 148 37.00 -2.42 -21.39
CA VAL A 148 37.68 -2.52 -22.71
C VAL A 148 36.62 -2.93 -23.75
N GLU A 149 36.69 -2.36 -24.97
CA GLU A 149 35.80 -2.63 -26.13
C GLU A 149 34.33 -2.19 -25.91
N HIS A 150 33.74 -1.22 -26.61
CA HIS A 150 33.52 -1.38 -28.04
C HIS A 150 32.93 -0.16 -28.80
N LEU A 151 32.81 1.07 -28.27
CA LEU A 151 32.09 2.12 -29.04
C LEU A 151 32.76 3.51 -29.08
N SER A 152 34.07 3.54 -29.31
CA SER A 152 34.64 4.61 -30.15
C SER A 152 34.28 4.35 -31.62
N ARG A 153 33.08 4.75 -32.06
CA ARG A 153 32.61 4.89 -33.46
C ARG A 153 31.10 5.16 -33.40
N GLU A 154 30.47 6.24 -33.86
CA GLU A 154 30.81 7.34 -34.76
C GLU A 154 29.97 8.60 -34.41
N LYS A 155 30.28 9.73 -35.05
CA LYS A 155 29.86 11.11 -34.76
C LYS A 155 28.43 11.48 -35.29
N PRO A 156 27.83 12.62 -34.87
CA PRO A 156 26.40 12.92 -35.01
C PRO A 156 26.05 13.73 -36.27
N ILE A 157 24.86 13.52 -36.87
CA ILE A 157 24.34 14.35 -37.98
C ILE A 157 22.79 14.53 -37.90
N HIS A 158 22.33 15.64 -38.46
CA HIS A 158 21.19 16.53 -38.19
C HIS A 158 19.86 16.22 -38.95
N THR A 159 18.71 16.52 -38.30
CA THR A 159 17.39 17.06 -38.76
C THR A 159 16.51 16.51 -39.92
N GLN A 160 15.19 16.48 -39.59
CA GLN A 160 13.95 16.80 -40.35
C GLN A 160 13.21 15.77 -41.26
N LYS A 161 11.86 15.77 -41.07
CA LYS A 161 10.74 15.31 -41.95
C LYS A 161 10.67 13.79 -42.20
N THR A 162 9.54 13.07 -42.17
CA THR A 162 8.12 13.35 -42.43
C THR A 162 7.35 12.12 -41.94
N TRP A 163 6.31 12.27 -41.10
CA TRP A 163 5.40 11.16 -40.77
C TRP A 163 4.14 11.32 -41.63
N ALA A 164 4.11 10.61 -42.75
CA ALA A 164 2.92 10.37 -43.56
C ALA A 164 2.82 8.86 -43.79
N ASN A 165 1.58 8.36 -43.79
CA ASN A 165 1.15 6.98 -43.99
C ASN A 165 1.44 6.01 -42.83
N ASN A 166 0.42 5.69 -42.03
CA ASN A 166 -0.55 4.66 -42.41
C ASN A 166 -1.55 4.44 -41.25
N PHE A 167 -2.74 5.04 -41.30
CA PHE A 167 -3.85 4.64 -40.42
C PHE A 167 -5.17 4.59 -41.19
N HIS A 168 -5.63 3.36 -41.37
CA HIS A 168 -7.02 2.89 -41.45
C HIS A 168 -7.87 3.17 -42.71
N ARG A 169 -7.77 2.17 -43.60
CA ARG A 169 -8.87 1.60 -44.38
C ARG A 169 -9.92 0.98 -43.44
N ALA A 170 -11.10 1.59 -43.32
CA ALA A 170 -12.40 0.92 -43.08
C ALA A 170 -13.50 1.97 -42.83
N PHE A 171 -14.27 2.33 -43.86
CA PHE A 171 -15.73 2.43 -43.81
C PHE A 171 -16.20 2.38 -45.28
N GLY A 172 -16.85 1.28 -45.62
CA GLY A 172 -17.74 1.22 -46.78
C GLY A 172 -19.10 1.81 -46.44
#